data_AF-A0A8B6Y0C2-F1
#
_entry.id   AF-A0A8B6Y0C2-F1
#
_cell.length_a   1.000
_cell.length_b   1.000
_cell.length_c   1.000
_cell.angle_alpha   90.00
_cell.angle_beta   90.00
_cell.angle_gamma   90.00
#
_symmetry.space_group_name_H-M   'P 1'
#
loop_
_entity.id
_entity.type
_entity.pdbx_description
1 polymer ?
#
loop_
_entity_poly.entity_id
_entity_poly.type
_entity_poly.pdbx_seq_one_letter_code
_entity_poly.pdbx_strand_id
1 'polypeptide(L)'
;MIIKFCLNLAAKSSSAYSDLRLDSKTGSGFLVLPSLRTLRDYKNYIHPSRGFNLQVISDLAYKTASFSSAERFVTILFDEIKVQENLVWDKYSGELIGFVDLGDVQTNYATLKNVRELASCVLVFHVKSVVNPLSYSLATFATTGVTSTQLMPIF
;
A
#
# COMPACT_ATOMS: atom_id res chain seq x y z
N MET A 1 -10.26 -19.08 2.26
CA MET A 1 -9.82 -18.77 3.64
C MET A 1 -8.38 -19.24 3.96
N ILE A 2 -7.88 -20.37 3.45
CA ILE A 2 -6.53 -20.89 3.79
C ILE A 2 -5.36 -20.03 3.29
N ILE A 3 -5.42 -19.50 2.06
CA ILE A 3 -4.35 -18.66 1.50
C ILE A 3 -4.19 -17.37 2.30
N LYS A 4 -5.31 -16.73 2.68
CA LYS A 4 -5.31 -15.53 3.53
C LYS A 4 -4.64 -15.80 4.89
N PHE A 5 -4.93 -16.95 5.50
CA PHE A 5 -4.27 -17.37 6.74
C PHE A 5 -2.76 -17.55 6.54
N CYS A 6 -2.34 -18.25 5.49
CA CYS A 6 -0.93 -18.45 5.16
C CYS A 6 -0.21 -17.12 4.88
N LEU A 7 -0.84 -16.20 4.16
CA LEU A 7 -0.32 -14.85 3.92
C LEU A 7 -0.14 -14.08 5.23
N ASN A 8 -1.12 -14.13 6.13
CA ASN A 8 -1.02 -13.47 7.43
C ASN A 8 0.09 -14.06 8.30
N LEU A 9 0.25 -15.38 8.30
CA LEU A 9 1.29 -16.05 9.07
C LEU A 9 2.68 -15.72 8.52
N ALA A 10 2.86 -15.81 7.19
CA ALA A 10 4.09 -15.44 6.51
C ALA A 10 4.42 -13.93 6.64
N ALA A 11 3.41 -13.06 6.72
CA ALA A 11 3.59 -11.63 6.94
C ALA A 11 4.06 -11.31 8.37
N LYS A 12 3.65 -12.10 9.37
CA LYS A 12 4.16 -11.98 10.74
C LYS A 12 5.59 -12.50 10.88
N SER A 13 5.86 -13.69 10.33
CA SER A 13 7.22 -14.25 10.30
C SER A 13 7.34 -15.27 9.17
N SER A 14 8.19 -14.96 8.20
CA SER A 14 8.46 -15.84 7.06
C SER A 14 9.27 -17.07 7.47
N SER A 15 10.16 -16.95 8.48
CA SER A 15 10.92 -18.08 9.03
C SER A 15 10.02 -19.03 9.81
N ALA A 16 9.14 -18.51 10.66
CA ALA A 16 8.18 -19.35 11.36
C ALA A 16 7.26 -20.09 10.37
N TYR A 17 6.87 -19.43 9.27
CA TYR A 17 6.12 -20.10 8.20
C TYR A 17 6.90 -21.27 7.58
N SER A 18 8.20 -21.11 7.30
CA SER A 18 9.02 -22.20 6.75
C SER A 18 9.21 -23.35 7.72
N ASP A 19 9.31 -23.07 9.02
CA ASP A 19 9.50 -24.11 10.04
C ASP A 19 8.23 -24.94 10.27
N LEU A 20 7.06 -24.33 10.18
CA LEU A 20 5.77 -25.02 10.32
C LEU A 20 5.43 -25.84 9.08
N ARG A 21 5.85 -25.38 7.90
CA ARG A 21 5.57 -26.01 6.63
C ARG A 21 6.35 -27.31 6.50
N LEU A 22 5.63 -28.38 6.17
CA LEU A 22 6.20 -29.66 5.82
C LEU A 22 7.09 -29.50 4.57
N ASP A 23 8.39 -29.71 4.75
CA ASP A 23 9.35 -29.82 3.66
C ASP A 23 9.65 -31.30 3.41
N SER A 24 9.25 -31.78 2.23
CA SER A 24 9.44 -33.16 1.80
C SER A 24 10.92 -33.55 1.65
N LYS A 25 11.84 -32.58 1.59
CA LYS A 25 13.27 -32.84 1.42
C LYS A 25 14.02 -33.00 2.73
N THR A 26 13.69 -32.19 3.73
CA THR A 26 14.34 -32.18 5.05
C THR A 26 13.54 -32.94 6.10
N GLY A 27 12.27 -33.28 5.83
CA GLY A 27 11.37 -33.92 6.79
C GLY A 27 10.98 -33.01 7.96
N SER A 28 11.24 -31.71 7.86
CA SER A 28 10.92 -30.71 8.88
C SER A 28 9.52 -30.14 8.69
N GLY A 29 8.91 -29.67 9.77
CA GLY A 29 7.56 -29.12 9.78
C GLY A 29 6.48 -30.18 9.89
N PHE A 30 5.25 -29.75 10.17
CA PHE A 30 4.14 -30.67 10.46
C PHE A 30 2.86 -30.34 9.69
N LEU A 31 2.78 -29.18 9.02
CA LEU A 31 1.61 -28.77 8.24
C LEU A 31 1.90 -28.77 6.75
N VAL A 32 1.00 -29.36 5.96
CA VAL A 32 1.04 -29.24 4.49
C VAL A 32 0.58 -27.83 4.10
N LEU A 33 1.54 -26.92 3.91
CA LEU A 33 1.28 -25.53 3.55
C LEU A 33 1.78 -25.19 2.13
N PRO A 34 1.16 -24.21 1.44
CA PRO A 34 1.62 -23.71 0.15
C PRO A 34 3.08 -23.25 0.17
N SER A 35 3.69 -23.19 -1.02
CA SER A 35 5.05 -22.69 -1.12
C SER A 35 5.14 -21.17 -0.95
N LEU A 36 6.28 -20.68 -0.45
CA LEU A 36 6.56 -19.25 -0.38
C LEU A 36 6.49 -18.58 -1.77
N ARG A 37 6.83 -19.32 -2.83
CA ARG A 37 6.67 -18.85 -4.22
C ARG A 37 5.20 -18.61 -4.53
N THR A 38 4.35 -19.60 -4.26
CA THR A 38 2.90 -19.48 -4.44
C THR A 38 2.32 -18.32 -3.63
N LEU A 39 2.74 -18.15 -2.37
CA LEU A 39 2.31 -17.02 -1.56
C LEU A 39 2.76 -15.68 -2.13
N ARG A 40 3.96 -15.59 -2.69
CA ARG A 40 4.44 -14.38 -3.36
C ARG A 40 3.59 -14.04 -4.59
N ASP A 41 3.19 -15.04 -5.37
CA ASP A 41 2.35 -14.84 -6.54
C ASP A 41 0.96 -14.29 -6.12
N TYR A 42 0.38 -14.83 -5.04
CA TYR A 42 -0.87 -14.29 -4.46
C TYR A 42 -0.71 -12.89 -3.85
N LYS A 43 0.41 -12.63 -3.16
CA LYS A 43 0.69 -11.33 -2.55
C LYS A 43 0.81 -10.24 -3.63
N ASN A 44 1.47 -10.55 -4.74
CA ASN A 44 1.74 -9.61 -5.81
C ASN A 44 0.64 -9.58 -6.89
N TYR A 45 -0.46 -10.31 -6.68
CA TYR A 45 -1.59 -10.30 -7.60
C TYR A 45 -2.23 -8.90 -7.72
N ILE A 46 -2.19 -8.13 -6.63
CA ILE A 46 -2.66 -6.74 -6.60
C ILE A 46 -1.43 -5.84 -6.66
N HIS A 47 -1.34 -5.05 -7.73
CA HIS A 47 -0.29 -4.06 -7.89
C HIS A 47 -0.66 -2.76 -7.15
N PRO A 48 0.20 -2.25 -6.25
CA PRO A 48 -0.03 -0.96 -5.62
C PRO A 48 0.10 0.15 -6.67
N SER A 49 -0.96 0.94 -6.85
CA SER A 49 -0.95 2.14 -7.70
C SER A 49 -0.57 3.37 -6.88
N ARG A 50 0.16 4.30 -7.49
CA ARG A 50 0.43 5.61 -6.91
C ARG A 50 -0.80 6.50 -7.06
N GLY A 51 -0.96 7.46 -6.14
CA GLY A 51 -2.12 8.34 -6.06
C GLY A 51 -3.38 7.69 -5.49
N PHE A 52 -4.54 8.27 -5.84
CA PHE A 52 -5.84 7.80 -5.37
C PHE A 52 -6.28 6.56 -6.13
N ASN A 53 -6.38 5.43 -5.43
CA ASN A 53 -6.85 4.17 -6.03
C ASN A 53 -8.37 4.02 -5.86
N LEU A 54 -9.10 3.91 -6.97
CA LEU A 54 -10.55 3.69 -6.97
C LEU A 54 -10.94 2.40 -6.25
N GLN A 55 -10.14 1.34 -6.34
CA GLN A 55 -10.40 0.06 -5.67
C GLN A 55 -10.35 0.21 -4.14
N VAL A 56 -9.41 1.01 -3.64
CA VAL A 56 -9.28 1.34 -2.22
C VAL A 56 -10.53 2.11 -1.75
N ILE A 57 -10.99 3.08 -2.54
CA ILE A 57 -12.18 3.87 -2.22
C ILE A 57 -13.43 2.99 -2.23
N SER A 58 -13.59 2.11 -3.23
CA SER A 58 -14.72 1.17 -3.27
C SER A 58 -14.71 0.18 -2.12
N ASP A 59 -13.53 -0.33 -1.74
CA ASP A 59 -13.36 -1.22 -0.59
C ASP A 59 -13.72 -0.52 0.72
N LEU A 60 -13.32 0.75 0.86
CA LEU A 60 -13.65 1.55 2.02
C LEU A 60 -15.16 1.80 2.09
N ALA A 61 -15.78 2.18 0.98
CA ALA A 61 -17.23 2.36 0.88
C ALA A 61 -18.00 1.10 1.26
N TYR A 62 -17.56 -0.07 0.77
CA TYR A 62 -18.14 -1.37 1.10
C TYR A 62 -18.03 -1.68 2.61
N LYS A 63 -16.87 -1.45 3.22
CA LYS A 63 -16.66 -1.69 4.67
C LYS A 63 -17.46 -0.74 5.55
N THR A 64 -17.62 0.51 5.12
CA THR A 64 -18.37 1.54 5.87
C THR A 64 -19.87 1.50 5.60
N ALA A 65 -20.35 0.66 4.68
CA ALA A 65 -21.77 0.59 4.32
C ALA A 65 -22.66 0.24 5.52
N SER A 66 -22.16 -0.60 6.44
CA SER A 66 -22.88 -1.01 7.65
C SER A 66 -22.70 -0.07 8.84
N PHE A 67 -21.95 1.03 8.69
CA PHE A 67 -21.63 1.92 9.81
C PHE A 67 -22.80 2.87 10.13
N SER A 68 -23.04 3.07 11.42
CA SER A 68 -23.94 4.08 11.95
C SER A 68 -23.42 5.49 11.70
N SER A 69 -24.30 6.50 11.83
CA SER A 69 -23.94 7.90 11.52
C SER A 69 -22.75 8.42 12.33
N ALA A 70 -22.59 7.98 13.59
CA ALA A 70 -21.47 8.39 14.44
C ALA A 70 -20.15 7.73 14.03
N GLU A 71 -20.18 6.50 13.53
CA GLU A 71 -18.99 5.77 13.09
C GLU A 71 -18.44 6.25 11.75
N ARG A 72 -19.26 7.00 10.99
CA ARG A 72 -18.87 7.65 9.74
C ARG A 72 -18.04 8.91 9.95
N PHE A 73 -17.83 9.35 11.18
CA PHE A 73 -16.84 10.40 11.46
C PHE A 73 -15.43 9.82 11.39
N VAL A 74 -14.66 10.35 10.44
CA VAL A 74 -13.32 9.86 10.13
C VAL A 74 -12.37 11.04 10.01
N THR A 75 -11.13 10.85 10.46
CA THR A 75 -10.04 11.81 10.34
C THR A 75 -9.13 11.38 9.20
N ILE A 76 -8.73 12.35 8.37
CA ILE A 76 -7.68 12.17 7.36
C ILE A 76 -6.38 12.69 7.98
N LEU A 77 -5.40 11.80 8.05
CA LEU A 77 -4.03 12.08 8.47
C LEU A 77 -3.14 12.03 7.23
N PHE A 78 -2.12 12.87 7.18
CA PHE A 78 -1.10 12.78 6.14
C PHE A 78 0.26 13.05 6.74
N ASP A 79 1.27 12.34 6.23
CA ASP A 79 2.67 12.52 6.62
C ASP A 79 3.60 12.08 5.48
N GLU A 80 4.83 12.57 5.50
CA GLU A 80 5.88 12.18 4.56
C GLU A 80 6.92 11.26 5.20
N ILE A 81 7.22 10.16 4.52
CA ILE A 81 8.25 9.22 4.93
C ILE A 81 9.46 9.40 4.01
N LYS A 82 10.65 9.63 4.59
CA LYS A 82 11.90 9.68 3.83
C LYS A 82 12.26 8.30 3.32
N VAL A 83 12.56 8.19 2.03
CA VAL A 83 12.96 6.94 1.36
C VAL A 83 14.29 7.15 0.66
N GLN A 84 15.06 6.07 0.47
CA GLN A 84 16.29 6.13 -0.29
C GLN A 84 16.00 6.45 -1.76
N GLU A 85 16.61 7.51 -2.27
CA GLU A 85 16.55 7.90 -3.67
C GLU A 85 17.26 6.85 -4.52
N ASN A 86 16.48 6.09 -5.30
CA ASN A 86 17.01 5.12 -6.23
C ASN A 86 16.01 4.85 -7.35
N LEU A 87 16.52 4.28 -8.44
CA LEU A 87 15.78 3.91 -9.61
C LEU A 87 15.71 2.38 -9.68
N VAL A 88 14.50 1.82 -9.72
CA VAL A 88 14.25 0.39 -9.75
C VAL A 88 13.51 0.06 -11.04
N TRP A 89 14.08 -0.84 -11.84
CA TRP A 89 13.40 -1.42 -12.99
C TRP A 89 12.51 -2.57 -12.54
N ASP A 90 11.19 -2.41 -12.67
CA ASP A 90 10.28 -3.53 -12.45
C ASP A 90 10.21 -4.40 -13.69
N LYS A 91 10.76 -5.61 -13.57
CA LYS A 91 10.78 -6.61 -14.65
C LYS A 91 9.40 -7.15 -15.04
N TYR A 92 8.39 -6.97 -14.20
CA TYR A 92 7.04 -7.49 -14.45
C TYR A 92 6.18 -6.50 -15.22
N SER A 93 6.17 -5.23 -14.81
CA SER A 93 5.46 -4.16 -15.53
C SER A 93 6.27 -3.58 -16.69
N GLY A 94 7.61 -3.69 -16.64
CA GLY A 94 8.50 -2.98 -17.56
C GLY A 94 8.57 -1.48 -17.28
N GLU A 95 8.17 -1.05 -16.08
CA GLU A 95 8.21 0.36 -15.68
C GLU A 95 9.45 0.68 -14.86
N LEU A 96 9.95 1.90 -15.07
CA LEU A 96 11.07 2.46 -14.32
C LEU A 96 10.54 3.24 -13.12
N ILE A 97 10.67 2.66 -11.94
CA ILE A 97 10.14 3.18 -10.68
C ILE A 97 11.23 4.02 -10.01
N GLY A 98 10.87 5.16 -9.43
CA GLY A 98 11.80 5.97 -8.61
C GLY A 98 11.72 7.47 -8.85
N PHE A 99 11.02 7.90 -9.90
CA PHE A 99 10.72 9.31 -10.10
C PHE A 99 9.60 9.80 -9.20
N VAL A 100 9.61 11.11 -8.98
CA VAL A 100 8.49 11.86 -8.43
C VAL A 100 7.24 11.54 -9.25
N ASP A 101 6.19 11.15 -8.54
CA ASP A 101 4.89 10.84 -9.12
C ASP A 101 3.82 11.31 -8.16
N LEU A 102 3.17 12.37 -8.62
CA LEU A 102 2.15 13.09 -7.91
C LEU A 102 0.76 12.68 -8.41
N GLY A 103 0.63 11.59 -9.17
CA GLY A 103 -0.64 11.12 -9.72
C GLY A 103 -1.08 11.88 -10.98
N ASP A 104 -2.37 11.75 -11.30
CA ASP A 104 -2.93 12.28 -12.54
C ASP A 104 -3.06 13.82 -12.52
N VAL A 105 -2.58 14.44 -13.60
CA VAL A 105 -2.53 15.89 -13.82
C VAL A 105 -3.94 16.49 -13.93
N GLN A 106 -4.93 15.69 -14.33
CA GLN A 106 -6.32 16.13 -14.43
C GLN A 106 -7.05 16.18 -13.08
N THR A 107 -6.67 15.32 -12.13
CA THR A 107 -7.30 15.26 -10.80
C THR A 107 -6.60 16.16 -9.79
N ASN A 108 -5.27 16.28 -9.89
CA ASN A 108 -4.48 17.15 -9.04
C ASN A 108 -4.26 18.48 -9.76
N TYR A 109 -4.98 19.53 -9.33
CA TYR A 109 -4.91 20.89 -9.88
C TYR A 109 -3.47 21.38 -10.10
N ALA A 110 -2.98 21.17 -11.34
CA ALA A 110 -2.05 21.96 -12.14
C ALA A 110 -1.12 23.00 -11.44
N THR A 111 -0.38 22.61 -10.40
CA THR A 111 0.69 23.47 -9.84
C THR A 111 2.03 22.76 -9.70
N LEU A 112 2.04 21.43 -9.81
CA LEU A 112 3.26 20.65 -9.72
C LEU A 112 3.85 20.51 -11.12
N LYS A 113 4.96 21.21 -11.37
CA LYS A 113 5.75 21.00 -12.59
C LYS A 113 6.06 19.51 -12.71
N ASN A 114 5.99 18.95 -13.92
CA ASN A 114 6.51 17.60 -14.18
C ASN A 114 8.03 17.63 -13.96
N VAL A 115 8.44 17.40 -12.72
CA VAL A 115 9.85 17.40 -12.35
C VAL A 115 10.38 15.98 -12.56
N ARG A 116 11.34 15.82 -13.46
CA ARG A 116 12.07 14.55 -13.66
C ARG A 116 13.12 14.35 -12.56
N GLU A 117 12.69 14.50 -11.31
CA GLU A 117 13.51 14.30 -10.12
C GLU A 117 13.26 12.92 -9.54
N LEU A 118 14.27 12.39 -8.86
CA LEU A 118 14.14 11.17 -8.08
C LEU A 118 13.30 11.48 -6.83
N ALA A 119 12.36 10.60 -6.51
CA ALA A 119 11.58 10.72 -5.31
C ALA A 119 12.46 10.43 -4.09
N SER A 120 12.42 11.33 -3.11
CA SER A 120 13.17 11.22 -1.86
C SER A 120 12.27 11.01 -0.64
N CYS A 121 10.98 11.29 -0.81
CA CYS A 121 9.93 11.14 0.18
C CYS A 121 8.74 10.41 -0.43
N VAL A 122 7.91 9.81 0.42
CA VAL A 122 6.61 9.27 0.07
C VAL A 122 5.57 9.92 0.96
N LEU A 123 4.67 10.70 0.37
CA LEU A 123 3.52 11.28 1.06
C LEU A 123 2.41 10.24 1.14
N VAL A 124 1.91 9.97 2.34
CA VAL A 124 0.85 8.98 2.59
C VAL A 124 -0.36 9.67 3.18
N PHE A 125 -1.52 9.50 2.55
CA PHE A 125 -2.81 9.85 3.14
C PHE A 125 -3.41 8.63 3.82
N HIS A 126 -3.74 8.77 5.10
CA HIS A 126 -4.26 7.73 5.94
C HIS A 126 -5.61 8.15 6.53
N VAL A 127 -6.58 7.24 6.48
CA VAL A 127 -7.94 7.44 6.96
C VAL A 127 -8.09 6.65 8.26
N LYS A 128 -8.43 7.35 9.34
CA LYS A 128 -8.60 6.76 10.68
C LYS A 128 -9.93 7.17 11.28
N SER A 129 -10.74 6.19 11.68
CA SER A 129 -12.01 6.47 12.35
C SER A 129 -11.78 6.98 13.78
N VAL A 130 -12.68 7.87 14.22
CA VAL A 130 -12.64 8.44 15.58
C VAL A 130 -13.20 7.45 16.60
N VAL A 131 -14.25 6.73 16.22
CA VAL A 131 -15.00 5.82 17.11
C VAL A 131 -14.53 4.38 16.94
N ASN A 132 -14.22 3.97 15.71
CA ASN A 132 -13.90 2.58 15.38
C ASN A 132 -12.39 2.38 15.16
N PRO A 133 -11.87 1.15 15.34
CA PRO A 133 -10.47 0.82 15.03
C PRO A 133 -10.18 0.76 13.52
N LEU A 134 -11.08 1.28 12.67
CA LEU A 134 -10.87 1.31 11.22
C LEU A 134 -9.71 2.24 10.89
N SER A 135 -8.69 1.67 10.26
CA SER A 135 -7.51 2.36 9.73
C SER A 135 -7.25 1.87 8.32
N TYR A 136 -7.00 2.80 7.40
CA TYR A 136 -6.83 2.49 5.99
C TYR A 136 -5.90 3.48 5.29
N SER A 137 -4.99 2.98 4.46
CA SER A 137 -4.14 3.84 3.61
C SER A 137 -4.91 4.24 2.36
N LEU A 138 -5.20 5.53 2.19
CA LEU A 138 -6.05 6.04 1.12
C LEU A 138 -5.29 6.26 -0.18
N ALA A 139 -4.13 6.91 -0.08
CA ALA A 139 -3.31 7.27 -1.24
C ALA A 139 -1.85 7.40 -0.85
N THR A 140 -0.96 7.14 -1.81
CA THR A 140 0.49 7.29 -1.65
C THR A 140 1.07 8.01 -2.85
N PHE A 141 1.88 9.03 -2.63
CA PHE A 141 2.51 9.83 -3.66
C PHE A 141 4.02 9.82 -3.47
N ALA A 142 4.77 9.77 -4.55
CA ALA A 142 6.23 9.82 -4.53
C ALA A 142 6.68 11.28 -4.75
N THR A 143 7.40 11.87 -3.80
CA THR A 143 7.66 13.31 -3.74
C THR A 143 9.12 13.61 -3.43
N THR A 144 9.58 14.84 -3.64
CA THR A 144 10.88 15.33 -3.17
C THR A 144 10.79 16.12 -1.86
N GLY A 145 9.60 16.14 -1.26
CA GLY A 145 9.22 17.00 -0.14
C GLY A 145 8.07 17.91 -0.55
N VAL A 146 6.93 17.79 0.13
CA VAL A 146 5.73 18.55 -0.20
C VAL A 146 5.63 19.80 0.67
N THR A 147 5.40 20.93 0.02
CA THR A 147 5.17 22.21 0.70
C THR A 147 3.70 22.40 1.04
N SER A 148 3.41 23.21 2.07
CA SER A 148 2.03 23.55 2.46
C SER A 148 1.20 24.12 1.30
N THR A 149 1.84 24.88 0.39
CA THR A 149 1.18 25.44 -0.79
C THR A 149 0.69 24.39 -1.78
N GLN A 150 1.35 23.24 -1.85
CA GLN A 150 0.98 22.11 -2.71
C GLN A 150 -0.07 21.21 -2.06
N LEU A 151 -0.13 21.17 -0.72
CA LEU A 151 -1.15 20.43 0.03
C LEU A 151 -2.48 21.15 0.12
N MET A 152 -2.47 22.49 0.26
CA MET A 152 -3.69 23.27 0.48
C MET A 152 -4.79 22.99 -0.55
N PRO A 153 -4.52 22.84 -1.87
CA PRO A 153 -5.57 22.56 -2.86
C PRO A 153 -6.23 21.18 -2.73
N ILE A 154 -5.66 20.27 -1.93
CA ILE A 154 -6.20 18.92 -1.69
C ILE A 154 -7.28 18.94 -0.59
N PHE A 155 -7.35 20.02 0.20
CA PHE A 155 -8.33 20.25 1.27
C PHE A 155 -9.39 21.28 0.85
#